data_AF-A0A662JLP9-F1
#
_entry.id   AF-A0A662JLP9-F1
#
_cell.length_a   1.000
_cell.length_b   1.000
_cell.length_c   1.000
_cell.angle_alpha   90.00
_cell.angle_beta   90.00
_cell.angle_gamma   90.00
#
_symmetry.space_group_name_H-M   'P 1'
#
loop_
_entity.id
_entity.type
_entity.pdbx_description
1 polymer ?
#
loop_
_entity_poly.entity_id
_entity_poly.type
_entity_poly.pdbx_seq_one_letter_code
_entity_poly.pdbx_strand_id
1 'polypeptide(L)' 'MSLPRAKVNYRVFPDGESYIRIEGEVKGDVVVAVQSCSPPQDKRFFELLQLI' A
#
# COMPACT_ATOMS: atom_id res chain seq x y z
N MET A 1 -17.40 9.20 -0.79
CA MET A 1 -17.13 9.03 -2.24
C MET A 1 -17.09 7.54 -2.53
N SER A 2 -17.88 7.04 -3.48
CA SER A 2 -17.98 5.62 -3.84
C SER A 2 -17.02 5.30 -4.99
N LEU A 3 -15.73 5.14 -4.69
CA LEU A 3 -14.75 4.66 -5.66
C LEU A 3 -14.52 3.15 -5.49
N PRO A 4 -14.28 2.42 -6.59
CA PRO A 4 -13.85 1.03 -6.51
C PRO A 4 -12.53 0.95 -5.75
N ARG A 5 -12.43 0.00 -4.81
CA ARG A 5 -11.21 -0.24 -4.03
C ARG A 5 -10.43 -1.40 -4.63
N ALA A 6 -9.17 -1.17 -4.97
CA ALA A 6 -8.28 -2.27 -5.29
C ALA A 6 -8.06 -3.13 -4.03
N LYS A 7 -8.08 -4.45 -4.19
CA LYS A 7 -7.79 -5.34 -3.07
C LYS A 7 -6.26 -5.39 -2.88
N VAL A 8 -5.82 -5.18 -1.65
CA VAL A 8 -4.38 -5.17 -1.31
C VAL A 8 -4.11 -6.28 -0.32
N ASN A 9 -3.13 -7.13 -0.63
CA ASN A 9 -2.58 -8.10 0.28
C ASN A 9 -1.43 -7.45 1.05
N TYR A 10 -1.56 -7.38 2.37
CA TYR A 10 -0.58 -6.80 3.27
C TYR A 10 -0.15 -7.85 4.29
N ARG A 11 1.16 -8.04 4.45
CA ARG A 11 1.74 -8.84 5.52
C ARG A 11 3.10 -8.28 5.92
N VAL A 12 3.54 -8.64 7.11
CA VAL A 12 4.87 -8.30 7.63
C VAL A 12 5.67 -9.58 7.73
N PHE A 13 6.85 -9.61 7.15
CA PHE A 13 7.77 -10.75 7.24
C PHE A 13 8.43 -10.82 8.64
N PRO A 14 9.00 -11.97 9.03
CA PRO A 14 9.63 -12.13 10.34
C PRO A 14 10.81 -11.19 10.63
N ASP A 15 11.44 -10.66 9.59
CA ASP A 15 12.51 -9.65 9.65
C ASP A 15 11.98 -8.21 9.85
N GLY A 16 10.66 -8.01 9.81
CA GLY A 16 10.01 -6.71 9.94
C GLY A 16 9.76 -6.00 8.60
N GLU A 17 10.18 -6.58 7.48
CA GLU A 17 9.90 -6.04 6.15
C GLU A 17 8.40 -6.14 5.83
N SER A 18 7.92 -5.16 5.06
CA SER A 18 6.52 -5.10 4.65
C SER A 18 6.38 -5.68 3.26
N TYR A 19 5.40 -6.55 3.08
CA TYR A 19 4.98 -7.06 1.78
C TYR A 19 3.63 -6.45 1.44
N ILE A 20 3.60 -5.74 0.31
CA ILE A 20 2.39 -5.09 -0.20
C ILE A 20 2.19 -5.56 -1.63
N ARG A 21 1.02 -6.11 -1.92
CA ARG A 21 0.65 -6.54 -3.27
C ARG A 21 -0.76 -6.10 -3.62
N ILE A 22 -0.88 -5.36 -4.72
CA ILE A 22 -2.16 -5.05 -5.33
C ILE A 22 -2.65 -6.30 -6.07
N GLU A 23 -3.84 -6.79 -5.72
CA GLU A 23 -4.49 -7.90 -6.40
C GLU A 23 -5.24 -7.37 -7.62
N GLY A 24 -4.79 -7.76 -8.82
CA GLY A 24 -5.36 -7.32 -10.10
C GLY A 24 -4.39 -6.45 -10.91
N GLU A 25 -4.86 -5.96 -12.06
CA GLU A 25 -4.13 -5.02 -12.91
C GLU A 25 -4.63 -3.60 -12.65
N VAL A 26 -3.69 -2.65 -12.58
CA VAL A 26 -3.97 -1.20 -12.44
C VAL A 26 -3.27 -0.39 -13.54
N LYS A 27 -2.78 -1.07 -14.56
CA LYS A 27 -1.96 -0.48 -15.62
C LYS A 27 -2.83 0.41 -16.51
N GLY A 28 -2.45 1.68 -16.62
CA GLY A 28 -3.19 2.66 -17.41
C GLY A 28 -4.32 3.37 -16.65
N ASP A 29 -4.61 2.94 -15.41
CA ASP A 29 -5.61 3.58 -14.56
C ASP A 29 -5.03 4.79 -13.81
N VAL A 30 -5.89 5.77 -13.53
CA VAL A 30 -5.59 6.82 -12.55
C VAL A 30 -5.92 6.28 -11.17
N VAL A 31 -4.87 5.96 -10.40
CA VAL A 31 -5.00 5.35 -9.07
C VAL A 31 -4.64 6.37 -7.99
N VAL A 32 -5.33 6.28 -6.85
CA VAL A 32 -5.01 7.07 -5.65
C VAL A 32 -4.53 6.11 -4.56
N ALA A 33 -3.26 6.25 -4.17
CA ALA A 33 -2.73 5.58 -2.99
C ALA A 33 -3.10 6.38 -1.73
N VAL A 34 -3.71 5.71 -0.74
CA VAL A 34 -4.10 6.34 0.54
C VAL A 34 -3.40 5.61 1.67
N GLN A 35 -2.43 6.27 2.30
CA GLN A 35 -1.71 5.75 3.47
C GLN A 35 -1.43 6.91 4.42
N SER A 36 -1.80 6.76 5.70
CA SER A 36 -1.43 7.72 6.75
C SER A 36 -0.04 7.41 7.29
N CYS A 37 0.72 8.43 7.66
CA CYS A 37 2.05 8.31 8.28
C CYS A 37 2.00 8.41 9.82
N SER A 38 1.04 7.73 10.45
CA SER A 38 0.98 7.65 11.93
C SER A 38 2.08 6.76 12.51
N PRO A 39 2.40 6.84 13.81
CA PRO A 39 3.36 5.94 14.43
C PRO A 39 3.06 4.44 14.15
N PRO A 40 4.06 3.61 13.82
CA PRO A 40 5.47 3.95 13.54
C PRO A 40 5.65 4.63 12.16
N GLN A 41 6.06 5.90 12.15
CA GLN A 41 6.01 6.77 10.96
C GLN A 41 6.95 6.32 9.85
N ASP A 42 8.20 5.98 10.17
CA ASP A 42 9.21 5.57 9.18
C ASP A 42 8.73 4.36 8.38
N LYS A 43 8.22 3.33 9.07
CA LYS A 43 7.68 2.14 8.42
C LYS A 43 6.54 2.48 7.47
N ARG A 44 5.56 3.29 7.92
CA ARG A 44 4.42 3.66 7.08
C ARG A 44 4.81 4.51 5.88
N PHE A 45 5.84 5.35 6.04
CA PHE A 45 6.39 6.12 4.94
C PHE A 45 7.05 5.21 3.90
N PHE A 46 7.86 4.24 4.33
CA PHE A 46 8.44 3.24 3.42
C PHE A 46 7.37 2.37 2.74
N GLU A 47 6.31 1.95 3.46
CA GLU A 47 5.18 1.24 2.88
C GLU A 47 4.47 2.06 1.79
N LEU A 48 4.30 3.37 1.98
CA LEU A 48 3.74 4.25 0.95
C LEU A 48 4.67 4.34 -0.27
N LEU A 49 5.98 4.44 -0.08
CA LEU A 49 6.94 4.45 -1.18
C LEU A 49 6.95 3.14 -1.97
N GLN A 50 6.67 2.00 -1.35
CA GLN A 50 6.54 0.71 -2.06
C GLN A 50 5.30 0.65 -2.98
N LEU A 51 4.31 1.52 -2.78
CA LEU A 51 3.09 1.58 -3.60
C LEU A 51 3.22 2.50 -4.82
N ILE A 52 4.30 3.29 -4.92
CA ILE A 52 4.53 4.31 -5.96
C ILE A 52 5.61 3.79 -6.93
#